data_AF-A0A926BDR4-F1
#
_entry.id   AF-A0A926BDR4-F1
#
_cell.length_a   1.000
_cell.length_b   1.000
_cell.length_c   1.000
_cell.angle_alpha   90.00
_cell.angle_beta   90.00
_cell.angle_gamma   90.00
#
_symmetry.space_group_name_H-M   'P 1'
#
loop_
_entity.id
_entity.type
_entity.pdbx_description
1 polymer ?
#
loop_
_entity_poly.entity_id
_entity_poly.type
_entity_poly.pdbx_seq_one_letter_code
_entity_poly.pdbx_strand_id
1 'polypeptide(L)'
;MNTITFYRWSLLTPIAVPVALLPFVRSGNPLADIAQFFIWSLIIGGIPYLLTLSLFARTLICGTERQYTVLTLIAPLAMVAVQTGCGFVYGFATSAGNRIAAFESAGFGLMLGACTLLLGYGYVALTHLGLWLFRRLGLVC
;
A
#
# COMPACT_ATOMS: atom_id res chain seq x y z
N MET A 1 -14.36 18.50 7.05
CA MET A 1 -14.09 17.58 5.92
C MET A 1 -15.14 16.46 5.96
N ASN A 2 -15.62 15.90 4.84
CA ASN A 2 -16.54 14.76 4.91
C ASN A 2 -15.76 13.43 4.99
N THR A 3 -16.42 12.38 5.47
CA THR A 3 -15.80 11.04 5.63
C THR A 3 -15.22 10.50 4.32
N ILE A 4 -15.88 10.74 3.18
CA ILE A 4 -15.43 10.29 1.86
C ILE A 4 -14.12 10.97 1.46
N THR A 5 -14.00 12.27 1.69
CA THR A 5 -12.78 13.04 1.43
C THR A 5 -11.63 12.54 2.30
N PHE A 6 -11.88 12.19 3.56
CA PHE A 6 -10.85 11.57 4.41
C PHE A 6 -10.33 10.26 3.82
N TYR A 7 -11.22 9.35 3.41
CA TYR A 7 -10.82 8.09 2.79
C TYR A 7 -10.03 8.31 1.49
N ARG A 8 -10.42 9.28 0.66
CA ARG A 8 -9.66 9.65 -0.54
C ARG A 8 -8.25 10.12 -0.22
N TRP A 9 -8.08 10.99 0.78
CA TRP A 9 -6.74 11.41 1.22
C TRP A 9 -5.93 10.26 1.80
N SER A 10 -6.57 9.36 2.55
CA SER A 10 -5.93 8.14 3.06
C SER A 10 -5.49 7.17 1.96
N LEU A 11 -5.98 7.31 0.73
CA LEU A 11 -5.48 6.51 -0.40
C LEU A 11 -4.26 7.17 -1.05
N LEU A 12 -4.06 8.48 -0.85
CA LEU A 12 -2.90 9.17 -1.42
C LEU A 12 -1.69 9.13 -0.49
N THR A 13 -1.90 8.96 0.82
CA THR A 13 -0.83 8.91 1.84
C THR A 13 0.26 7.87 1.58
N PRO A 14 -0.03 6.63 1.15
CA PRO A 14 1.01 5.66 0.80
C PRO A 14 1.95 6.12 -0.33
N ILE A 15 1.51 7.07 -1.17
CA ILE A 15 2.32 7.68 -2.25
C ILE A 15 2.94 8.99 -1.76
N ALA A 16 2.15 9.85 -1.13
CA ALA A 16 2.57 11.18 -0.70
C ALA A 16 3.67 11.13 0.37
N VAL A 17 3.61 10.17 1.32
CA VAL A 17 4.60 10.05 2.40
C VAL A 17 6.00 9.72 1.85
N PRO A 18 6.20 8.66 1.04
CA PRO A 18 7.52 8.41 0.43
C PRO A 18 8.02 9.57 -0.44
N VAL A 19 7.14 10.22 -1.20
CA VAL A 19 7.51 11.37 -2.05
C VAL A 19 7.97 12.56 -1.21
N ALA A 20 7.29 12.86 -0.11
CA ALA A 20 7.68 13.92 0.82
C ALA A 20 9.02 13.62 1.53
N LEU A 21 9.39 12.34 1.66
CA LEU A 21 10.62 11.90 2.30
C LEU A 21 11.84 11.85 1.36
N LEU A 22 11.66 11.98 0.04
CA LEU A 22 12.74 11.98 -0.96
C LEU A 22 13.92 12.93 -0.65
N PRO A 23 13.71 14.18 -0.19
CA PRO A 23 14.80 15.09 0.13
C PRO A 23 15.70 14.61 1.28
N PHE A 24 15.17 13.77 2.18
CA PHE A 24 15.86 13.35 3.40
C PHE A 24 16.82 12.18 3.17
N VAL A 25 16.70 11.45 2.05
CA VAL A 25 17.54 10.27 1.72
C VAL A 25 19.01 10.64 1.51
N ARG A 26 19.27 11.85 1.02
CA ARG A 26 20.63 12.34 0.72
C ARG A 26 21.21 13.26 1.79
N SER A 27 20.39 13.68 2.75
CA SER A 27 20.89 14.37 3.93
C SER A 27 21.46 13.32 4.88
N GLY A 28 22.62 13.56 5.49
CA GLY A 28 23.19 12.70 6.56
C GLY A 28 22.38 12.72 7.86
N ASN A 29 21.05 12.74 7.73
CA ASN A 29 20.05 12.91 8.75
C ASN A 29 19.68 11.51 9.28
N PRO A 30 19.49 11.32 10.60
CA PRO A 30 19.08 10.04 11.18
C PRO A 30 17.77 9.45 10.60
N LEU A 31 16.99 10.26 9.89
CA LEU A 31 15.78 9.82 9.17
C LEU A 31 16.07 9.21 7.78
N ALA A 32 17.32 9.16 7.33
CA ALA A 32 17.69 8.67 6.00
C ALA A 32 17.27 7.20 5.80
N ASP A 33 17.50 6.33 6.79
CA ASP A 33 17.14 4.91 6.72
C ASP A 33 15.62 4.72 6.64
N ILE A 34 14.86 5.52 7.39
CA ILE A 34 13.39 5.52 7.38
C ILE A 34 12.89 5.99 6.02
N ALA A 35 13.43 7.10 5.50
CA ALA A 35 13.09 7.62 4.18
C ALA A 35 13.38 6.59 3.08
N GLN A 36 14.53 5.92 3.15
CA GLN A 36 14.93 4.88 2.21
C GLN A 36 14.00 3.67 2.26
N PHE A 37 13.59 3.24 3.47
CA PHE A 37 12.58 2.18 3.64
C PHE A 37 11.25 2.53 2.97
N PHE A 38 10.73 3.75 3.17
CA PHE A 38 9.47 4.18 2.55
C PHE A 38 9.56 4.27 1.02
N ILE A 39 10.70 4.70 0.49
CA ILE A 39 10.92 4.80 -0.96
C ILE A 39 11.05 3.43 -1.60
N TRP A 40 11.81 2.51 -1.01
CA TRP A 40 11.86 1.13 -1.50
C TRP A 40 10.49 0.46 -1.42
N SER A 41 9.73 0.73 -0.36
CA SER A 41 8.35 0.26 -0.24
C SER A 41 7.46 0.82 -1.36
N LEU A 42 7.63 2.08 -1.76
CA LEU A 42 6.91 2.65 -2.91
C LEU A 42 7.35 2.03 -4.23
N ILE A 43 8.64 1.74 -4.42
CA ILE A 43 9.14 1.13 -5.66
C ILE A 43 8.63 -0.32 -5.79
N ILE A 44 8.75 -1.11 -4.72
CA ILE A 44 8.39 -2.53 -4.71
C ILE A 44 6.87 -2.72 -4.66
N GLY A 45 6.17 -1.90 -3.89
CA GLY A 45 4.72 -1.99 -3.68
C GLY A 45 3.89 -1.08 -4.60
N GLY A 46 4.49 -0.07 -5.24
CA GLY A 46 3.76 0.97 -5.96
C GLY A 46 3.03 0.48 -7.19
N ILE A 47 3.63 -0.43 -7.98
CA ILE A 47 2.94 -1.02 -9.14
C ILE A 47 1.75 -1.87 -8.67
N PRO A 48 1.92 -2.84 -7.73
CA PRO A 48 0.78 -3.55 -7.16
C PRO A 48 -0.28 -2.65 -6.55
N TYR A 49 0.14 -1.57 -5.90
CA TYR A 49 -0.74 -0.58 -5.30
C TYR A 49 -1.59 0.14 -6.35
N LEU A 50 -0.98 0.64 -7.43
CA LEU A 50 -1.68 1.33 -8.52
C LEU A 50 -2.65 0.41 -9.26
N LEU A 51 -2.29 -0.86 -9.46
CA LEU A 51 -3.19 -1.87 -10.00
C LEU A 51 -4.37 -2.15 -9.06
N THR A 52 -4.12 -2.25 -7.77
CA THR A 52 -5.18 -2.42 -6.76
C THR A 52 -6.09 -1.18 -6.73
N LEU A 53 -5.51 0.01 -6.84
CA LEU A 53 -6.25 1.27 -6.88
C LEU A 53 -7.12 1.36 -8.13
N SER A 54 -6.63 0.92 -9.29
CA SER A 54 -7.39 0.93 -10.54
C SER A 54 -8.57 -0.05 -10.51
N LEU A 55 -8.42 -1.22 -9.89
CA LEU A 55 -9.51 -2.17 -9.65
C LEU A 55 -10.64 -1.53 -8.83
N PHE A 56 -10.30 -0.61 -7.94
CA PHE A 56 -11.26 0.06 -7.06
C PHE A 56 -11.66 1.47 -7.50
N ALA A 57 -11.08 2.00 -8.58
CA ALA A 57 -11.21 3.40 -8.98
C ALA A 57 -12.68 3.86 -9.10
N ARG A 58 -13.55 3.03 -9.68
CA ARG A 58 -14.98 3.37 -9.82
C ARG A 58 -15.67 3.54 -8.47
N THR A 59 -15.39 2.63 -7.52
CA THR A 59 -15.93 2.70 -6.16
C THR A 59 -15.35 3.87 -5.38
N LEU A 60 -14.12 4.29 -5.69
CA LEU A 60 -13.50 5.48 -5.09
C LEU A 60 -14.07 6.82 -5.60
N ILE A 61 -14.66 6.82 -6.79
CA ILE A 61 -15.28 8.01 -7.38
C ILE A 61 -16.74 8.15 -6.93
N CYS A 62 -17.51 7.06 -6.93
CA CYS A 62 -18.96 7.10 -6.73
C CYS A 62 -19.47 6.33 -5.51
N GLY A 63 -18.56 5.79 -4.68
CA GLY A 63 -18.95 4.89 -3.58
C GLY A 63 -19.57 5.58 -2.38
N THR A 64 -20.31 4.80 -1.59
CA THR A 64 -20.86 5.18 -0.28
C THR A 64 -19.88 4.87 0.84
N GLU A 65 -20.05 5.46 2.02
CA GLU A 65 -19.21 5.21 3.20
C GLU A 65 -19.07 3.72 3.56
N ARG A 66 -20.18 2.98 3.48
CA ARG A 66 -20.18 1.52 3.71
C ARG A 66 -19.30 0.79 2.69
N GLN A 67 -19.35 1.21 1.43
CA GLN A 67 -18.50 0.64 0.38
C GLN A 67 -17.02 0.95 0.62
N TYR A 68 -16.66 2.18 1.04
CA TYR A 68 -15.27 2.50 1.41
C TYR A 68 -14.76 1.63 2.56
N THR A 69 -15.58 1.43 3.60
CA THR A 69 -15.21 0.58 4.75
C THR A 69 -14.97 -0.88 4.35
N VAL A 70 -15.84 -1.44 3.51
CA VAL A 70 -15.64 -2.81 3.00
C VAL A 70 -14.38 -2.88 2.12
N LEU A 71 -14.18 -1.87 1.29
CA LEU A 71 -13.09 -1.82 0.34
C LEU A 71 -11.73 -1.63 1.02
N THR A 72 -11.63 -0.84 2.09
CA THR A 72 -10.40 -0.74 2.90
C THR A 72 -10.05 -2.07 3.56
N LEU A 73 -11.02 -2.89 3.95
CA LEU A 73 -10.77 -4.22 4.52
C LEU A 73 -10.32 -5.25 3.47
N ILE A 74 -10.82 -5.14 2.24
CA ILE A 74 -10.49 -6.05 1.13
C ILE A 74 -9.19 -5.63 0.43
N ALA A 75 -8.86 -4.34 0.43
CA ALA A 75 -7.71 -3.81 -0.31
C ALA A 75 -6.37 -4.48 0.03
N PRO A 76 -6.01 -4.78 1.30
CA PRO A 76 -4.80 -5.52 1.62
C PRO A 76 -4.77 -6.92 0.98
N LEU A 77 -5.89 -7.65 0.97
CA LEU A 77 -5.99 -8.98 0.35
C LEU A 77 -5.83 -8.90 -1.17
N ALA A 78 -6.51 -7.95 -1.81
CA ALA A 78 -6.35 -7.69 -3.24
C ALA A 78 -4.90 -7.33 -3.58
N MET A 79 -4.28 -6.50 -2.75
CA MET A 79 -2.89 -6.09 -2.92
C MET A 79 -1.92 -7.26 -2.77
N VAL A 80 -2.17 -8.21 -1.85
CA VAL A 80 -1.37 -9.45 -1.76
C VAL A 80 -1.46 -10.29 -3.02
N ALA A 81 -2.67 -10.47 -3.56
CA ALA A 81 -2.84 -11.24 -4.80
C ALA A 81 -2.06 -10.61 -5.95
N VAL A 82 -2.14 -9.28 -6.09
CA VAL A 82 -1.39 -8.55 -7.11
C VAL A 82 0.12 -8.59 -6.84
N GLN A 83 0.56 -8.36 -5.61
CA GLN A 83 1.98 -8.39 -5.20
C GLN A 83 2.61 -9.75 -5.47
N THR A 84 1.91 -10.83 -5.10
CA THR A 84 2.36 -12.21 -5.29
C THR A 84 2.41 -12.55 -6.79
N GLY A 85 1.38 -12.14 -7.55
CA GLY A 85 1.36 -12.31 -9.01
C GLY A 85 2.51 -11.59 -9.70
N CYS A 86 2.78 -10.33 -9.34
CA CYS A 86 3.93 -9.57 -9.85
C CYS A 86 5.26 -10.24 -9.50
N GLY A 87 5.42 -10.72 -8.26
CA GLY A 87 6.62 -11.44 -7.81
C GLY A 87 6.86 -12.73 -8.60
N PHE A 88 5.80 -13.50 -8.87
CA PHE A 88 5.86 -14.69 -9.71
C PHE A 88 6.28 -14.37 -11.15
N VAL A 89 5.64 -13.38 -11.78
CA VAL A 89 5.96 -12.99 -13.17
C VAL A 89 7.41 -12.51 -13.26
N TYR A 90 7.85 -11.66 -12.33
CA TYR A 90 9.23 -11.20 -12.27
C TYR A 90 10.21 -12.38 -12.12
N GLY A 91 9.94 -13.26 -11.16
CA GLY A 91 10.75 -14.45 -10.89
C GLY A 91 10.91 -15.38 -12.10
N PHE A 92 9.81 -15.64 -12.81
CA PHE A 92 9.85 -16.43 -14.04
C PHE A 92 10.58 -15.73 -15.19
N ALA A 93 10.42 -14.42 -15.32
CA ALA A 93 11.08 -13.64 -16.36
C ALA A 93 12.61 -13.56 -16.16
N THR A 94 13.08 -13.43 -14.93
CA THR A 94 14.52 -13.27 -14.63
C THR A 94 15.28 -14.57 -14.45
N SER A 95 14.59 -15.70 -14.23
CA SER A 95 15.23 -16.97 -13.90
C SER A 95 15.82 -17.72 -15.10
N ALA A 96 15.62 -17.27 -16.35
CA ALA A 96 16.21 -17.87 -17.56
C ALA A 96 16.09 -19.41 -17.65
N GLY A 97 15.01 -19.98 -17.09
CA GLY A 97 14.77 -21.43 -17.04
C GLY A 97 15.33 -22.16 -15.82
N ASN A 98 16.02 -21.47 -14.91
CA ASN A 98 16.46 -22.03 -13.63
C ASN A 98 15.30 -22.12 -12.63
N ARG A 99 14.79 -23.34 -12.43
CA ARG A 99 13.68 -23.63 -11.52
C ARG A 99 13.96 -23.27 -10.06
N ILE A 100 15.22 -23.31 -9.62
CA ILE A 100 15.60 -22.98 -8.24
C ILE A 100 15.46 -21.47 -8.01
N ALA A 101 15.97 -20.65 -8.93
CA ALA A 101 15.82 -19.20 -8.88
C ALA A 101 14.36 -18.74 -9.01
N ALA A 102 13.55 -19.46 -9.80
CA ALA A 102 12.11 -19.24 -9.88
C ALA A 102 11.39 -19.55 -8.54
N PHE A 103 11.83 -20.58 -7.81
CA PHE A 103 11.29 -20.90 -6.49
C PHE A 103 11.70 -19.89 -5.42
N GLU A 104 12.94 -19.42 -5.43
CA GLU A 104 13.43 -18.41 -4.48
C GLU A 104 12.69 -17.06 -4.65
N SER A 105 12.49 -16.65 -5.89
CA SER A 105 11.72 -15.44 -6.22
C SER A 105 10.23 -15.55 -5.86
N ALA A 106 9.62 -16.74 -5.99
CA ALA A 106 8.28 -17.01 -5.48
C ALA A 106 8.22 -16.91 -3.93
N GLY A 107 9.23 -17.43 -3.23
CA GLY A 107 9.38 -17.30 -1.78
C GLY A 107 9.48 -15.83 -1.33
N PHE A 108 10.25 -15.03 -2.07
CA PHE A 108 10.33 -13.58 -1.84
C PHE A 108 8.98 -12.88 -2.07
N GLY A 109 8.24 -13.26 -3.11
CA GLY A 109 6.89 -12.77 -3.38
C GLY A 109 5.91 -13.07 -2.23
N LEU A 110 5.96 -14.27 -1.66
CA LEU A 110 5.15 -14.65 -0.49
C LEU A 110 5.54 -13.87 0.77
N MET A 111 6.84 -13.68 1.01
CA MET A 111 7.32 -12.86 2.12
C MET A 111 6.79 -11.42 2.00
N LEU A 112 6.89 -10.82 0.81
CA LEU A 112 6.32 -9.51 0.53
C LEU A 112 4.80 -9.49 0.73
N GLY A 113 4.09 -10.55 0.30
CA GLY A 113 2.65 -10.70 0.55
C GLY A 113 2.31 -10.68 2.05
N ALA A 114 3.06 -11.41 2.88
CA ALA A 114 2.87 -11.39 4.33
C ALA A 114 3.11 -9.98 4.92
N CYS A 115 4.15 -9.28 4.47
CA CYS A 115 4.40 -7.89 4.85
C CYS A 115 3.26 -6.96 4.43
N THR A 116 2.72 -7.15 3.21
CA THR A 116 1.57 -6.38 2.70
C THR A 116 0.33 -6.60 3.56
N LEU A 117 0.07 -7.81 4.08
CA LEU A 117 -1.02 -8.02 5.03
C LEU A 117 -0.79 -7.26 6.33
N LEU A 118 0.38 -7.43 6.93
CA LEU A 118 0.68 -6.87 8.24
C LEU A 118 0.65 -5.34 8.20
N LEU A 119 1.35 -4.74 7.23
CA LEU A 119 1.40 -3.29 7.04
C LEU A 119 0.08 -2.75 6.48
N GLY A 120 -0.57 -3.47 5.56
CA GLY A 120 -1.84 -3.07 4.97
C GLY A 120 -2.96 -3.03 6.01
N TYR A 121 -3.12 -4.07 6.82
CA TYR A 121 -4.10 -4.04 7.92
C TYR A 121 -3.72 -3.08 9.04
N GLY A 122 -2.41 -2.92 9.34
CA GLY A 122 -1.94 -1.86 10.23
C GLY A 122 -2.36 -0.47 9.74
N TYR A 123 -2.20 -0.22 8.44
CA TYR A 123 -2.62 1.02 7.79
C TYR A 123 -4.13 1.25 7.84
N VAL A 124 -4.92 0.19 7.58
CA VAL A 124 -6.39 0.24 7.69
C VAL A 124 -6.79 0.59 9.12
N ALA A 125 -6.20 -0.06 10.13
CA ALA A 125 -6.47 0.22 11.53
C ALA A 125 -6.14 1.67 11.90
N LEU A 126 -4.99 2.19 11.47
CA LEU A 126 -4.61 3.60 11.67
C LEU A 126 -5.57 4.57 10.97
N THR A 127 -6.03 4.24 9.76
CA THR A 127 -7.00 5.05 9.01
C THR A 127 -8.34 5.12 9.75
N HIS A 128 -8.84 3.98 10.24
CA HIS A 128 -10.08 3.94 11.01
C HIS A 128 -9.95 4.64 12.37
N LEU A 129 -8.82 4.49 13.06
CA LEU A 129 -8.53 5.19 14.31
C LEU A 129 -8.46 6.71 14.09
N GLY A 130 -7.80 7.15 13.01
CA GLY A 130 -7.75 8.55 12.61
C GLY A 130 -9.13 9.12 12.32
N LEU A 131 -9.96 8.40 11.54
CA LEU A 131 -11.34 8.82 11.27
C LEU A 131 -12.15 8.96 12.56
N TRP A 132 -12.04 7.99 13.47
CA TRP A 132 -12.71 8.03 14.77
C TRP A 132 -12.27 9.25 15.59
N LEU A 133 -10.97 9.53 15.65
CA LEU A 133 -10.41 10.67 16.36
C LEU A 133 -10.88 12.00 15.75
N PHE A 134 -10.84 12.13 14.43
CA PHE A 134 -11.27 13.35 13.74
C PHE A 134 -12.77 13.61 13.87
N ARG A 135 -13.60 12.56 13.95
CA ARG A 135 -15.03 12.68 14.29
C ARG A 135 -15.24 13.19 15.71
N ARG A 136 -14.49 12.65 16.68
CA ARG A 136 -14.53 13.11 18.09
C ARG A 136 -14.14 14.58 18.23
N LEU A 137 -13.23 15.05 17.38
CA LEU A 137 -12.78 16.44 17.34
C LEU A 137 -13.67 17.37 16.49
N GLY A 138 -14.74 16.86 15.87
CA GLY A 138 -15.62 17.65 14.98
C GLY A 138 -14.95 18.11 13.67
N LEU A 139 -13.80 17.54 13.31
CA LEU A 139 -13.05 17.88 12.09
C LEU A 139 -13.60 17.12 10.86
N VAL A 140 -14.22 15.98 11.09
CA VAL A 140 -14.90 15.17 10.08
C VAL A 140 -16.36 14.97 10.47
N CYS A 141 -17.26 15.34 9.54
CA CYS A 141 -18.70 15.13 9.64
C CYS A 141 -19.16 14.04 8.67
#